data_AF-A0A8S1SD76-F1
#
_entry.id   AF-A0A8S1SD76-F1
#
_cell.length_a   1.000
_cell.length_b   1.000
_cell.length_c   1.000
_cell.angle_alpha   90.00
_cell.angle_beta   90.00
_cell.angle_gamma   90.00
#
_symmetry.space_group_name_H-M   'P 1'
#
loop_
_entity.id
_entity.type
_entity.pdbx_description
1 polymer ?
#
loop_
_entity_poly.entity_id
_entity_poly.type
_entity_poly.pdbx_seq_one_letter_code
_entity_poly.pdbx_strand_id
1 'polypeptide(L)'
;MAMSHGSSILVGSIIYMVLGVAACFGFNSYVSKKTKNPHDVPENRTITLVSVTIATFCAWLMWVVAYMAQMNPIITPEWENHQPSQKD
;
A
#
# COMPACT_ATOMS: atom_id res chain seq x y z
N MET A 1 -8.72 -13.02 17.97
CA MET A 1 -7.58 -12.54 18.76
C MET A 1 -7.34 -11.10 18.34
N ALA A 2 -7.73 -10.12 19.17
CA ALA A 2 -7.53 -8.71 18.84
C ALA A 2 -6.02 -8.43 18.86
N MET A 3 -5.43 -8.17 17.70
CA MET A 3 -4.03 -7.78 17.62
C MET A 3 -3.90 -6.38 18.21
N SER A 4 -2.86 -6.16 19.03
CA SER A 4 -2.51 -4.82 19.48
C SER A 4 -2.33 -3.90 18.26
N HIS A 5 -2.78 -2.66 18.39
CA HIS A 5 -2.61 -1.58 17.41
C HIS A 5 -1.19 -1.50 16.83
N GLY A 6 -0.16 -1.66 17.67
CA GLY A 6 1.24 -1.68 17.23
C GLY A 6 1.61 -2.90 16.37
N SER A 7 1.00 -4.06 16.65
CA SER A 7 1.23 -5.29 15.90
C SER A 7 0.67 -5.20 14.47
N SER A 8 -0.47 -4.54 14.28
CA SER A 8 -1.08 -4.35 12.96
C SER A 8 -0.24 -3.44 12.05
N ILE A 9 0.31 -2.35 12.61
CA ILE A 9 1.21 -1.45 11.87
C ILE A 9 2.49 -2.19 11.48
N LEU A 10 3.06 -2.98 12.40
CA LEU A 10 4.27 -3.76 12.13
C LEU A 10 4.04 -4.79 11.01
N VAL A 11 2.96 -5.58 11.10
CA VAL A 11 2.61 -6.58 10.08
C VAL A 11 2.39 -5.92 8.72
N GLY A 12 1.61 -4.85 8.66
CA GLY A 12 1.38 -4.14 7.39
C GLY A 12 2.66 -3.54 6.80
N SER A 13 3.54 -3.00 7.64
CA SER A 13 4.83 -2.45 7.19
C SER A 13 5.76 -3.53 6.61
N ILE A 14 5.79 -4.72 7.22
CA ILE A 14 6.52 -5.88 6.69
C ILE A 14 5.94 -6.29 5.34
N ILE A 15 4.61 -6.33 5.19
CA ILE A 15 3.96 -6.69 3.92
C ILE A 15 4.36 -5.72 2.80
N TYR A 16 4.28 -4.40 3.03
CA TYR A 16 4.68 -3.41 2.03
C TYR A 16 6.18 -3.46 1.73
N MET A 17 7.02 -3.76 2.72
CA MET A 17 8.46 -3.96 2.50
C MET A 17 8.72 -5.17 1.59
N VAL A 18 8.09 -6.33 1.87
CA VAL A 18 8.23 -7.53 1.04
C VAL A 18 7.70 -7.31 -0.38
N LEU A 19 6.55 -6.65 -0.51
CA LEU A 19 5.98 -6.28 -1.82
C LEU A 19 6.90 -5.33 -2.59
N GLY A 20 7.49 -4.33 -1.92
CA GLY A 20 8.44 -3.40 -2.53
C GLY A 20 9.69 -4.10 -3.06
N VAL A 21 10.27 -4.99 -2.25
CA VAL A 21 11.44 -5.78 -2.65
C VAL A 21 11.09 -6.68 -3.84
N ALA A 22 9.97 -7.41 -3.77
CA ALA A 22 9.51 -8.26 -4.86
C ALA A 22 9.25 -7.46 -6.16
N ALA A 23 8.64 -6.29 -6.06
CA ALA A 23 8.41 -5.38 -7.18
C ALA A 23 9.73 -4.90 -7.79
N CYS A 24 10.70 -4.48 -6.97
CA CYS A 24 12.03 -4.09 -7.45
C CYS A 24 12.69 -5.21 -8.27
N PHE A 25 12.67 -6.45 -7.80
CA PHE A 25 13.19 -7.59 -8.57
C PHE A 25 12.41 -7.83 -9.86
N GLY A 26 11.07 -7.87 -9.80
CA GLY A 26 10.22 -8.13 -10.95
C GLY A 26 10.38 -7.09 -12.06
N PHE A 27 10.30 -5.79 -11.72
CA PHE A 27 10.45 -4.70 -12.67
C PHE A 27 11.88 -4.59 -13.22
N ASN A 28 12.89 -4.83 -12.39
CA ASN A 28 14.28 -4.85 -12.83
C ASN A 28 14.54 -5.97 -13.87
N SER A 29 14.01 -7.17 -13.65
CA SER A 29 14.09 -8.27 -14.63
C SER A 29 13.28 -7.98 -15.89
N TYR A 30 12.12 -7.35 -15.77
CA TYR A 30 11.29 -6.97 -16.91
C TYR A 30 11.97 -5.95 -17.82
N VAL A 31 12.50 -4.86 -17.25
CA VAL A 31 13.17 -3.78 -18.00
C VAL A 31 14.45 -4.28 -18.68
N SER A 32 15.19 -5.19 -18.03
CA SER A 32 16.37 -5.83 -18.61
C SER A 32 16.04 -6.69 -19.82
N LYS A 33 14.86 -7.33 -19.87
CA LYS A 33 14.41 -8.15 -21.01
C LYS A 33 13.76 -7.34 -22.13
N LYS A 34 13.11 -6.22 -21.79
CA LYS A 34 12.32 -5.42 -22.75
C LYS A 34 13.15 -4.39 -23.51
N THR A 35 14.23 -3.90 -22.91
CA THR A 35 15.11 -2.90 -23.52
C THR A 35 15.80 -3.47 -24.76
N LYS A 36 15.59 -2.84 -25.93
CA LYS A 36 16.17 -3.27 -27.21
C LYS A 36 17.65 -2.86 -27.36
N ASN A 37 18.02 -1.70 -26.81
CA ASN A 37 19.37 -1.16 -26.90
C ASN A 37 20.16 -1.49 -25.63
N PRO A 38 21.23 -2.30 -25.70
CA PRO A 38 21.99 -2.70 -24.51
C PRO A 38 22.65 -1.53 -23.75
N HIS A 39 22.91 -0.40 -24.42
CA HIS A 39 23.45 0.81 -23.78
C HIS A 39 22.46 1.53 -22.85
N ASP A 40 21.15 1.40 -23.09
CA ASP A 40 20.11 2.11 -22.33
C ASP A 40 19.65 1.30 -21.09
N VAL A 41 20.06 0.04 -21.00
CA VAL A 41 19.70 -0.87 -19.89
C VAL A 41 20.08 -0.32 -18.50
N PRO A 42 21.30 0.16 -18.23
CA PRO A 42 21.67 0.63 -16.90
C PRO A 42 20.88 1.88 -16.47
N GLU A 43 20.61 2.79 -17.41
CA GLU A 43 19.83 4.01 -17.14
C GLU A 43 18.36 3.65 -16.85
N ASN A 44 17.75 2.85 -17.73
CA ASN A 44 16.37 2.40 -17.56
C ASN A 44 16.16 1.60 -16.26
N ARG A 45 17.13 0.77 -15.88
CA ARG A 45 17.09 0.03 -14.60
C ARG A 45 17.12 0.98 -13.41
N THR A 46 17.96 2.00 -13.43
CA THR A 46 18.07 2.99 -12.34
C THR A 46 16.77 3.76 -12.18
N ILE A 47 16.22 4.29 -13.28
CA ILE A 47 14.94 5.01 -13.28
C ILE A 47 13.81 4.10 -12.76
N THR A 48 13.80 2.84 -13.17
CA THR A 48 12.79 1.87 -12.74
C THR A 48 12.89 1.56 -11.25
N LEU A 49 14.11 1.32 -10.73
CA LEU A 49 14.30 1.02 -9.32
C LEU A 49 13.92 2.21 -8.42
N VAL A 50 14.30 3.43 -8.81
CA VAL A 50 13.93 4.65 -8.08
C VAL A 50 12.41 4.85 -8.10
N SER A 51 11.78 4.73 -9.26
CA SER A 51 10.33 4.92 -9.39
C SER A 51 9.52 3.87 -8.62
N VAL A 52 9.90 2.60 -8.67
CA VAL A 52 9.23 1.52 -7.91
C VAL A 52 9.41 1.71 -6.40
N THR A 53 10.59 2.15 -5.95
CA THR A 53 10.84 2.42 -4.52
C THR A 53 9.97 3.57 -4.01
N ILE A 54 9.93 4.68 -4.75
CA ILE A 54 9.10 5.85 -4.39
C ILE A 54 7.62 5.47 -4.41
N ALA A 55 7.16 4.76 -5.44
CA ALA A 55 5.76 4.34 -5.55
C ALA A 55 5.34 3.43 -4.37
N THR A 56 6.20 2.47 -3.99
CA THR A 56 5.92 1.59 -2.85
C THR A 56 5.89 2.37 -1.55
N PHE A 57 6.82 3.29 -1.35
CA PHE A 57 6.85 4.15 -0.16
C PHE A 57 5.59 5.03 -0.06
N CYS A 58 5.16 5.64 -1.17
CA CYS A 58 3.92 6.41 -1.22
C CYS A 58 2.67 5.56 -0.93
N ALA A 59 2.62 4.33 -1.47
CA ALA A 59 1.52 3.41 -1.20
C ALA A 59 1.46 2.99 0.27
N TRP A 60 2.62 2.72 0.88
CA TRP A 60 2.72 2.46 2.32
C TRP A 60 2.30 3.67 3.17
N LEU A 61 2.72 4.88 2.78
CA LEU A 61 2.32 6.12 3.46
C LEU A 61 0.80 6.34 3.43
N MET A 62 0.15 6.16 2.27
CA MET A 62 -1.30 6.26 2.18
C MET A 62 -1.98 5.24 3.10
N TRP A 63 -1.51 3.99 3.10
CA TRP A 63 -2.07 2.94 3.93
C TRP A 63 -1.92 3.23 5.43
N VAL A 64 -0.72 3.62 5.89
CA VAL A 64 -0.47 3.85 7.32
C VAL A 64 -1.26 5.05 7.84
N VAL A 65 -1.39 6.12 7.04
CA VAL A 65 -2.20 7.29 7.41
C VAL A 65 -3.68 6.92 7.50
N ALA A 66 -4.22 6.21 6.50
CA ALA A 66 -5.62 5.76 6.51
C ALA A 66 -5.91 4.80 7.68
N TYR A 67 -4.94 3.95 8.04
CA TYR A 67 -5.04 3.07 9.20
C TYR A 67 -5.05 3.87 10.51
N MET A 68 -4.11 4.80 10.69
CA MET A 68 -4.02 5.62 11.90
C MET A 68 -5.25 6.51 12.10
N ALA A 69 -5.83 7.03 11.01
CA ALA A 69 -7.05 7.83 11.07
C ALA A 69 -8.25 7.07 11.69
N GLN A 70 -8.25 5.74 11.64
CA GLN A 70 -9.32 4.90 12.16
C GLN A 70 -9.06 4.36 13.59
N MET A 71 -7.86 4.57 14.16
CA MET A 71 -7.51 4.01 15.48
C MET A 71 -8.20 4.72 16.65
N ASN A 72 -8.56 5.99 16.50
CA ASN A 72 -9.30 6.77 17.49
C ASN A 72 -10.35 7.65 16.80
N PRO A 73 -11.47 7.07 16.33
CA PRO A 73 -12.48 7.80 15.59
C PRO A 73 -13.26 8.75 16.51
N ILE A 74 -13.39 10.01 16.11
CA ILE A 74 -14.24 11.00 16.78
C ILE A 74 -15.69 10.88 16.29
N ILE A 75 -15.86 10.46 15.03
CA ILE A 75 -17.15 10.35 14.35
C ILE A 75 -17.46 8.85 14.20
N THR A 76 -18.63 8.45 14.70
CA THR A 76 -19.17 7.10 14.49
C THR A 76 -20.27 7.14 13.43
N PRO A 77 -20.44 6.08 12.62
CA PRO A 77 -21.53 6.02 11.65
C PRO A 77 -22.89 6.03 12.36
N GLU A 78 -23.80 6.89 11.92
CA GLU A 78 -25.20 6.86 12.33
C GLU A 78 -25.98 5.94 11.39
N TRP A 79 -26.72 5.00 11.96
CA TRP A 79 -27.53 4.05 11.21
C TRP A 79 -28.97 4.54 11.20
N GLU A 80 -29.43 5.07 10.07
CA GLU A 80 -30.84 5.42 9.91
C GLU A 80 -31.66 4.16 9.64
N ASN A 81 -32.12 3.54 10.73
CA ASN A 81 -33.09 2.46 10.72
C ASN A 81 -34.40 2.96 10.09
N HIS A 82 -34.57 2.72 8.79
CA HIS A 82 -35.87 2.81 8.12
C HIS A 82 -36.76 1.67 8.63
N GLN A 83 -37.19 1.72 9.89
CA GLN A 83 -38.28 0.88 10.38
C GLN A 83 -39.59 1.53 9.90
N PRO A 84 -40.43 0.86 9.09
CA PRO A 84 -41.73 1.42 8.75
C PRO A 84 -42.55 1.54 10.05
N SER A 85 -43.00 2.77 10.35
CA SER A 85 -43.88 3.07 11.48
C SER A 85 -45.05 2.09 11.48
N GLN A 86 -45.06 1.18 12.47
CA GLN A 86 -46.25 0.41 12.80
C GLN A 86 -47.26 1.44 13.34
N LYS A 87 -48.27 1.76 12.52
CA LYS A 87 -49.44 2.54 12.93
C LYS A 87 -50.40 1.58 13.62
N ASP A 88 -50.59 1.79 14.92
CA ASP A 88 -51.70 1.21 15.70
C ASP A 88 -53.05 1.78 15.24
#